data_AF-A0A5N9G147-F1
#
_entry.id   AF-A0A5N9G147-F1
#
_cell.length_a   1.000
_cell.length_b   1.000
_cell.length_c   1.000
_cell.angle_alpha   90.00
_cell.angle_beta   90.00
_cell.angle_gamma   90.00
#
_symmetry.space_group_name_H-M   'P 1'
#
loop_
_entity.id
_entity.type
_entity.pdbx_description
1 polymer ?
#
loop_
_entity_poly.entity_id
_entity_poly.type
_entity_poly.pdbx_seq_one_letter_code
_entity_poly.pdbx_strand_id
1 'polypeptide(L)'
;RDINASQQVIDDDDAIDEKQQDIEDKCIELIALEAPMAGDLRVIISVMMMATELERIGDYAEGIGKISLAMGDLPPLKPLIDIPRMSDLATDMLRRSTEAFINRDTTLATSVRDDDDVVDELYNQVYRELLTFMMADPSTIQRATYLIWVAHDLERVADRTTNMSERVIWLVTGQNPD
;
A
#
# COMPACT_ATOMS: atom_id res chain seq x y z
N ARG A 1 21.04 3.60 -0.05
CA ARG A 1 20.45 3.00 -1.26
C ARG A 1 21.11 1.64 -1.41
N ASP A 2 20.32 0.59 -1.59
CA ASP A 2 20.80 -0.77 -1.79
C ASP A 2 20.23 -1.26 -3.12
N ILE A 3 21.10 -1.37 -4.13
CA ILE A 3 20.73 -1.71 -5.49
C ILE A 3 20.19 -3.14 -5.55
N ASN A 4 20.80 -4.06 -4.81
CA ASN A 4 20.39 -5.47 -4.81
C ASN A 4 19.03 -5.61 -4.16
N ALA A 5 18.79 -4.92 -3.03
CA ALA A 5 17.48 -4.92 -2.39
C ALA A 5 16.40 -4.29 -3.29
N SER A 6 16.70 -3.19 -3.99
CA SER A 6 15.73 -2.58 -4.92
C SER A 6 15.41 -3.50 -6.10
N GLN A 7 16.40 -4.21 -6.65
CA GLN A 7 16.16 -5.17 -7.72
C GLN A 7 15.34 -6.37 -7.23
N GLN A 8 15.65 -6.88 -6.04
CA GLN A 8 14.91 -7.99 -5.44
C GLN A 8 13.42 -7.65 -5.27
N VAL A 9 13.09 -6.44 -4.79
CA VAL A 9 11.70 -6.00 -4.65
C VAL A 9 10.97 -5.98 -6.00
N ILE A 10 11.66 -5.56 -7.07
CA ILE A 10 11.08 -5.56 -8.43
C ILE A 10 10.84 -6.99 -8.91
N ASP A 11 11.81 -7.88 -8.73
CA ASP A 11 11.73 -9.27 -9.20
C ASP A 11 10.69 -10.08 -8.40
N ASP A 12 10.43 -9.72 -7.14
CA ASP A 12 9.47 -10.40 -6.27
C ASP A 12 8.00 -10.04 -6.58
N ASP A 13 7.75 -8.96 -7.32
CA ASP A 13 6.41 -8.47 -7.66
C ASP A 13 5.64 -9.46 -8.55
N ASP A 14 6.31 -10.07 -9.53
CA ASP A 14 5.75 -11.15 -10.37
C ASP A 14 5.16 -12.29 -9.52
N ALA A 15 5.79 -12.62 -8.38
CA ALA A 15 5.33 -13.68 -7.50
C ALA A 15 4.10 -13.26 -6.65
N ILE A 16 3.87 -11.96 -6.49
CA ILE A 16 2.67 -11.40 -5.85
C ILE A 16 1.49 -11.46 -6.84
N ASP A 17 1.72 -11.07 -8.10
CA ASP A 17 0.74 -11.17 -9.19
C ASP A 17 0.23 -12.60 -9.35
N GLU A 18 1.14 -13.57 -9.44
CA GLU A 18 0.78 -14.99 -9.55
C GLU A 18 -0.08 -15.45 -8.37
N LYS A 19 0.19 -14.95 -7.14
CA LYS A 19 -0.60 -15.29 -5.96
C LYS A 19 -1.98 -14.68 -5.98
N GLN A 20 -2.13 -13.45 -6.48
CA GLN A 20 -3.43 -12.81 -6.63
C GLN A 20 -4.31 -13.62 -7.59
N GLN A 21 -3.77 -14.01 -8.75
CA GLN A 21 -4.49 -14.83 -9.73
C GLN A 21 -4.86 -16.20 -9.15
N ASP A 22 -3.92 -16.88 -8.47
CA ASP A 22 -4.17 -18.16 -7.81
C ASP A 22 -5.29 -18.09 -6.76
N ILE A 23 -5.38 -16.99 -6.01
CA ILE A 23 -6.43 -16.78 -5.02
C ILE A 23 -7.76 -16.52 -5.72
N GLU A 24 -7.77 -15.69 -6.75
CA GLU A 24 -8.97 -15.39 -7.54
C GLU A 24 -9.57 -16.65 -8.16
N ASP A 25 -8.75 -17.48 -8.81
CA ASP A 25 -9.17 -18.74 -9.43
C ASP A 25 -9.80 -19.69 -8.41
N LYS A 26 -9.19 -19.84 -7.22
CA LYS A 26 -9.73 -20.66 -6.12
C LYS A 26 -11.06 -20.11 -5.60
N CYS A 27 -11.20 -18.79 -5.50
CA CYS A 27 -12.45 -18.16 -5.09
C CYS A 27 -13.55 -18.40 -6.13
N ILE A 28 -13.25 -18.30 -7.42
CA ILE A 28 -14.19 -18.59 -8.52
C ILE A 28 -14.59 -20.07 -8.50
N GLU A 29 -13.63 -20.97 -8.34
CA GLU A 29 -13.87 -22.42 -8.24
C GLU A 29 -14.80 -22.75 -7.07
N LEU A 30 -14.54 -22.19 -5.87
CA LEU A 30 -15.40 -22.38 -4.70
C LEU A 30 -16.82 -21.89 -4.93
N ILE A 31 -16.99 -20.73 -5.58
CA ILE A 31 -18.31 -20.20 -5.91
C ILE A 31 -19.04 -21.14 -6.88
N ALA A 32 -18.35 -21.61 -7.91
CA ALA A 32 -18.93 -22.44 -8.96
C ALA A 32 -19.31 -23.85 -8.47
N LEU A 33 -18.50 -24.45 -7.61
CA LEU A 33 -18.68 -25.84 -7.14
C LEU A 33 -19.63 -25.94 -5.94
N GLU A 34 -19.54 -25.01 -5.00
CA GLU A 34 -20.20 -25.16 -3.69
C GLU A 34 -21.44 -24.26 -3.52
N ALA A 35 -21.68 -23.32 -4.44
CA ALA A 35 -22.80 -22.35 -4.38
C ALA A 35 -22.98 -21.70 -2.98
N PRO A 36 -21.92 -21.10 -2.41
CA PRO A 36 -21.91 -20.58 -1.05
C PRO A 36 -22.96 -19.48 -0.86
N MET A 37 -23.58 -19.43 0.32
CA MET A 37 -24.63 -18.46 0.63
C MET A 37 -24.19 -17.43 1.66
N ALA A 38 -24.77 -16.24 1.58
CA ALA A 38 -24.70 -15.17 2.58
C ALA A 38 -23.30 -14.96 3.20
N GLY A 39 -23.03 -15.56 4.37
CA GLY A 39 -21.77 -15.40 5.11
C GLY A 39 -20.56 -15.95 4.36
N ASP A 40 -20.66 -17.15 3.79
CA ASP A 40 -19.54 -17.80 3.10
C ASP A 40 -19.19 -17.06 1.81
N LEU A 41 -20.20 -16.59 1.07
CA LEU A 41 -20.00 -15.77 -0.10
C LEU A 41 -19.31 -14.44 0.25
N ARG A 42 -19.69 -13.79 1.37
CA ARG A 42 -19.00 -12.57 1.83
C ARG A 42 -17.55 -12.82 2.18
N VAL A 43 -17.22 -13.96 2.79
CA VAL A 43 -15.83 -14.35 3.07
C VAL A 43 -15.06 -14.47 1.76
N ILE A 44 -15.58 -15.22 0.79
CA ILE A 44 -14.90 -15.46 -0.49
C ILE A 44 -14.67 -14.15 -1.25
N ILE A 45 -15.70 -13.29 -1.36
CA ILE A 45 -15.58 -11.97 -1.99
C ILE A 45 -14.54 -11.12 -1.25
N SER A 46 -14.53 -11.16 0.09
CA SER A 46 -13.55 -10.39 0.85
C SER A 46 -12.13 -10.89 0.62
N VAL A 47 -11.90 -12.20 0.58
CA VAL A 47 -10.58 -12.76 0.26
C VAL A 47 -10.10 -12.32 -1.12
N MET A 48 -10.97 -12.41 -2.14
CA MET A 48 -10.65 -11.97 -3.50
C MET A 48 -10.26 -10.49 -3.54
N MET A 49 -11.04 -9.62 -2.90
CA MET A 49 -10.74 -8.18 -2.89
C MET A 49 -9.49 -7.84 -2.07
N MET A 50 -9.26 -8.52 -0.94
CA MET A 50 -8.04 -8.35 -0.15
C MET A 50 -6.79 -8.76 -0.95
N ALA A 51 -6.87 -9.81 -1.77
CA ALA A 51 -5.78 -10.21 -2.65
C ALA A 51 -5.46 -9.13 -3.70
N THR A 52 -6.48 -8.48 -4.27
CA THR A 52 -6.28 -7.33 -5.17
C THR A 52 -5.62 -6.14 -4.47
N GLU A 53 -6.06 -5.77 -3.27
CA GLU A 53 -5.41 -4.65 -2.56
C GLU A 53 -3.95 -4.97 -2.19
N LEU A 54 -3.63 -6.23 -1.87
CA LEU A 54 -2.26 -6.68 -1.61
C LEU A 54 -1.36 -6.65 -2.85
N GLU A 55 -1.88 -7.05 -4.02
CA GLU A 55 -1.16 -6.91 -5.30
C GLU A 55 -0.85 -5.45 -5.60
N ARG A 56 -1.83 -4.55 -5.44
CA ARG A 56 -1.59 -3.10 -5.61
C ARG A 56 -0.53 -2.54 -4.66
N ILE A 57 -0.41 -3.07 -3.46
CA ILE A 57 0.67 -2.69 -2.54
C ILE A 57 2.02 -3.18 -3.07
N GLY A 58 2.07 -4.37 -3.68
CA GLY A 58 3.21 -4.89 -4.43
C GLY A 58 3.65 -3.92 -5.53
N ASP A 59 2.72 -3.55 -6.42
CA ASP A 59 2.95 -2.57 -7.50
C ASP A 59 3.62 -1.28 -6.99
N TYR A 60 3.13 -0.73 -5.87
CA TYR A 60 3.68 0.50 -5.29
C TYR A 60 5.07 0.29 -4.71
N ALA A 61 5.33 -0.87 -4.08
CA ALA A 61 6.67 -1.22 -3.60
C ALA A 61 7.66 -1.42 -4.77
N GLU A 62 7.21 -2.06 -5.85
CA GLU A 62 7.94 -2.21 -7.11
C GLU A 62 8.30 -0.83 -7.72
N GLY A 63 7.33 0.09 -7.74
CA GLY A 63 7.51 1.49 -8.13
C GLY A 63 8.60 2.21 -7.33
N ILE A 64 8.58 2.08 -5.99
CA ILE A 64 9.63 2.64 -5.11
C ILE A 64 11.00 2.01 -5.43
N GLY A 65 11.04 0.70 -5.68
CA GLY A 65 12.26 -0.01 -6.12
C GLY A 65 12.83 0.56 -7.42
N LYS A 66 11.98 0.74 -8.44
CA LYS A 66 12.35 1.34 -9.73
C LYS A 66 12.87 2.77 -9.56
N ILE A 67 12.24 3.58 -8.71
CA ILE A 67 12.68 4.95 -8.42
C ILE A 67 14.05 4.94 -7.71
N SER A 68 14.25 4.06 -6.74
CA SER A 68 15.53 3.90 -6.02
C SER A 68 16.68 3.60 -6.99
N LEU A 69 16.46 2.70 -7.96
CA LEU A 69 17.41 2.40 -9.03
C LEU A 69 17.61 3.60 -9.97
N ALA A 70 16.54 4.26 -10.41
CA ALA A 70 16.58 5.40 -11.31
C ALA A 70 17.33 6.61 -10.72
N MET A 71 17.30 6.79 -9.39
CA MET A 71 18.10 7.81 -8.72
C MET A 71 19.61 7.58 -8.88
N GLY A 72 20.06 6.33 -9.05
CA GLY A 72 21.46 5.96 -9.25
C GLY A 72 22.41 6.62 -8.25
N ASP A 73 23.46 7.26 -8.79
CA ASP A 73 24.51 7.96 -8.03
C ASP A 73 24.19 9.43 -7.75
N LEU A 74 22.97 9.90 -8.05
CA LEU A 74 22.60 11.29 -7.75
C LEU A 74 22.75 11.55 -6.24
N PRO A 75 23.43 12.63 -5.83
CA PRO A 75 23.63 12.91 -4.42
C PRO A 75 22.28 13.16 -3.73
N PRO A 76 22.13 12.76 -2.45
CA PRO A 76 20.91 13.03 -1.69
C PRO A 76 20.51 14.51 -1.78
N LEU A 77 19.23 14.78 -2.00
CA LEU A 77 18.71 16.15 -2.00
C LEU A 77 18.69 16.72 -0.57
N LYS A 78 18.20 15.92 0.36
CA LYS A 78 18.05 16.21 1.78
C LYS A 78 18.22 14.92 2.61
N PRO A 79 18.48 15.03 3.93
CA PRO A 79 18.32 13.90 4.83
C PRO A 79 16.89 13.35 4.75
N LEU A 80 16.75 12.02 4.66
CA LEU A 80 15.44 11.37 4.61
C LEU A 80 14.97 11.14 6.05
N ILE A 81 13.94 11.88 6.47
CA ILE A 81 13.32 11.74 7.81
C ILE A 81 11.86 11.33 7.63
N ASP A 82 11.11 12.12 6.86
CA ASP A 82 9.67 11.93 6.71
C ASP A 82 9.31 10.73 5.82
N ILE A 83 10.09 10.47 4.76
CA ILE A 83 9.88 9.31 3.88
C ILE A 83 10.00 7.97 4.64
N PRO A 84 11.07 7.70 5.42
CA PRO A 84 11.12 6.52 6.29
C PRO A 84 9.94 6.45 7.26
N ARG A 85 9.54 7.57 7.85
CA ARG A 85 8.40 7.61 8.77
C ARG A 85 7.07 7.25 8.10
N MET A 86 6.84 7.71 6.86
CA MET A 86 5.69 7.29 6.06
C MET A 86 5.73 5.78 5.78
N SER A 87 6.90 5.26 5.42
CA SER A 87 7.09 3.82 5.17
C SER A 87 6.80 2.97 6.41
N ASP A 88 7.30 3.37 7.58
CA ASP A 88 7.02 2.68 8.84
C ASP A 88 5.52 2.66 9.16
N LEU A 89 4.84 3.80 8.97
CA LEU A 89 3.41 3.93 9.25
C LEU A 89 2.56 3.09 8.28
N ALA A 90 2.79 3.22 6.97
CA ALA A 90 2.07 2.45 5.95
C ALA A 90 2.27 0.93 6.12
N THR A 91 3.49 0.50 6.47
CA THR A 91 3.79 -0.92 6.73
C THR A 91 3.07 -1.42 8.00
N ASP A 92 3.00 -0.60 9.04
CA ASP A 92 2.24 -0.93 10.24
C ASP A 92 0.73 -1.01 9.98
N MET A 93 0.18 -0.08 9.20
CA MET A 93 -1.22 -0.11 8.76
C MET A 93 -1.55 -1.39 7.99
N LEU A 94 -0.68 -1.80 7.06
CA LEU A 94 -0.81 -3.07 6.32
C LEU A 94 -0.82 -4.29 7.24
N ARG A 95 0.10 -4.32 8.20
CA ARG A 95 0.17 -5.41 9.18
C ARG A 95 -1.12 -5.50 10.00
N ARG A 96 -1.59 -4.37 10.52
CA ARG A 96 -2.81 -4.31 11.34
C ARG A 96 -4.09 -4.56 10.53
N SER A 97 -4.19 -4.11 9.27
CA SER A 97 -5.36 -4.39 8.43
C SER A 97 -5.46 -5.88 8.11
N THR A 98 -4.32 -6.54 7.88
CA THR A 98 -4.25 -8.00 7.69
C THR A 98 -4.63 -8.75 8.98
N GLU A 99 -4.14 -8.30 10.13
CA GLU A 99 -4.51 -8.86 11.44
C GLU A 99 -6.01 -8.69 11.72
N ALA A 100 -6.56 -7.51 11.44
CA ALA A 100 -7.98 -7.22 11.59
C ALA A 100 -8.84 -8.15 10.71
N PHE A 101 -8.39 -8.42 9.48
CA PHE A 101 -9.08 -9.33 8.58
C PHE A 101 -9.10 -10.77 9.10
N ILE A 102 -7.95 -11.29 9.53
CA ILE A 102 -7.82 -12.66 10.07
C ILE A 102 -8.70 -12.84 11.31
N ASN A 103 -8.69 -11.85 12.21
CA ASN A 103 -9.40 -11.90 13.49
C ASN A 103 -10.85 -11.40 13.41
N ARG A 104 -11.28 -10.87 12.26
CA ARG A 104 -12.58 -10.20 12.08
C ARG A 104 -12.77 -9.05 13.08
N ASP A 105 -11.70 -8.33 13.38
CA ASP A 105 -11.69 -7.25 14.36
C ASP A 105 -12.02 -5.91 13.71
N THR A 106 -13.28 -5.49 13.83
CA THR A 106 -13.73 -4.20 13.29
C THR A 106 -13.16 -3.01 14.05
N THR A 107 -12.77 -3.18 15.32
CA THR A 107 -12.19 -2.08 16.11
C THR A 107 -10.78 -1.78 15.64
N LEU A 108 -9.99 -2.84 15.41
CA LEU A 108 -8.66 -2.70 14.82
C LEU A 108 -8.74 -2.13 13.40
N ALA A 109 -9.68 -2.60 12.57
CA ALA A 109 -9.89 -2.06 11.23
C ALA A 109 -10.23 -0.56 11.24
N THR A 110 -11.15 -0.11 12.11
CA THR A 110 -11.45 1.32 12.25
C THR A 110 -10.21 2.12 12.65
N SER A 111 -9.41 1.61 13.59
CA SER A 111 -8.18 2.31 13.99
C SER A 111 -7.17 2.46 12.84
N VAL A 112 -7.06 1.47 11.95
CA VAL A 112 -6.19 1.56 10.77
C VAL A 112 -6.70 2.62 9.82
N ARG A 113 -8.01 2.63 9.53
CA ARG A 113 -8.63 3.66 8.67
C ARG A 113 -8.35 5.08 9.19
N ASP A 114 -8.47 5.28 10.50
CA ASP A 114 -8.27 6.60 11.10
C ASP A 114 -6.79 7.06 11.10
N ASP A 115 -5.82 6.13 10.93
CA ASP A 115 -4.39 6.46 10.83
C ASP A 115 -3.99 6.99 9.43
N ASP A 116 -4.85 6.83 8.42
CA ASP A 116 -4.62 7.29 7.04
C ASP A 116 -4.43 8.81 6.97
N ASP A 117 -5.22 9.56 7.75
CA ASP A 117 -5.10 11.01 7.91
C ASP A 117 -3.67 11.43 8.29
N VAL A 118 -2.98 10.61 9.09
CA VAL A 118 -1.60 10.89 9.52
C VAL A 118 -0.61 10.70 8.37
N VAL A 119 -0.82 9.71 7.50
CA VAL A 119 0.01 9.50 6.30
C VAL A 119 -0.22 10.64 5.31
N ASP A 120 -1.47 11.03 5.10
CA ASP A 120 -1.87 12.14 4.25
C ASP A 120 -1.24 13.48 4.66
N GLU A 121 -1.25 13.77 5.96
CA GLU A 121 -0.59 14.96 6.50
C GLU A 121 0.92 14.93 6.25
N LEU A 122 1.58 13.78 6.45
CA LEU A 122 3.00 13.61 6.17
C LEU A 122 3.33 13.77 4.69
N TYR A 123 2.54 13.15 3.81
CA TYR A 123 2.68 13.28 2.36
C TYR A 123 2.62 14.76 1.94
N ASN A 124 1.60 15.47 2.43
CA ASN A 124 1.42 16.90 2.15
C ASN A 124 2.59 17.74 2.67
N GLN A 125 3.15 17.40 3.83
CA GLN A 125 4.34 18.06 4.38
C GLN A 125 5.55 17.86 3.46
N VAL A 126 5.84 16.61 3.08
CA VAL A 126 6.95 16.25 2.19
C VAL A 126 6.81 16.95 0.85
N TYR A 127 5.61 16.92 0.27
CA TYR A 127 5.34 17.57 -1.01
C TYR A 127 5.65 19.06 -0.99
N ARG A 128 5.14 19.79 0.01
CA ARG A 128 5.39 21.23 0.15
C ARG A 128 6.86 21.54 0.35
N GLU A 129 7.55 20.75 1.16
CA GLU A 129 8.99 20.92 1.39
C GLU A 129 9.78 20.73 0.09
N LEU A 130 9.50 19.68 -0.68
CA LEU A 130 10.19 19.40 -1.94
C LEU A 130 9.95 20.50 -2.98
N LEU A 131 8.76 21.12 -3.01
CA LEU A 131 8.53 22.30 -3.83
C LEU A 131 9.43 23.48 -3.45
N THR A 132 9.73 23.68 -2.15
CA THR A 132 10.65 24.74 -1.74
C THR A 132 12.07 24.53 -2.28
N PHE A 133 12.56 23.30 -2.33
CA PHE A 133 13.83 22.98 -2.96
C PHE A 133 13.82 23.30 -4.47
N MET A 134 12.76 22.88 -5.17
CA MET A 134 12.61 23.13 -6.61
C MET A 134 12.57 24.62 -6.95
N MET A 135 11.86 25.42 -6.15
CA MET A 135 11.75 26.87 -6.34
C MET A 135 13.07 27.60 -6.03
N ALA A 136 13.83 27.12 -5.05
CA ALA A 136 15.11 27.71 -4.67
C ALA A 136 16.23 27.40 -5.68
N ASP A 137 16.26 26.17 -6.22
CA ASP A 137 17.25 25.73 -7.20
C ASP A 137 16.65 24.74 -8.21
N PRO A 138 16.49 25.14 -9.49
CA PRO A 138 15.99 24.27 -10.56
C PRO A 138 16.81 22.99 -10.78
N SER A 139 18.09 22.95 -10.36
CA SER A 139 18.92 21.74 -10.45
C SER A 139 18.41 20.60 -9.56
N THR A 140 17.55 20.91 -8.58
CA THR A 140 16.98 19.93 -7.65
C THR A 140 15.76 19.21 -8.19
N ILE A 141 15.13 19.71 -9.26
CA ILE A 141 13.84 19.25 -9.78
C ILE A 141 13.79 17.74 -9.93
N GLN A 142 14.76 17.14 -10.63
CA GLN A 142 14.76 15.69 -10.87
C GLN A 142 14.77 14.88 -9.56
N ARG A 143 15.64 15.23 -8.61
CA ARG A 143 15.77 14.53 -7.32
C ARG A 143 14.55 14.72 -6.44
N ALA A 144 13.99 15.93 -6.44
CA ALA A 144 12.77 16.23 -5.70
C ALA A 144 11.56 15.49 -6.28
N THR A 145 11.45 15.40 -7.62
CA THR A 145 10.39 14.63 -8.29
C THR A 145 10.45 13.15 -7.93
N TYR A 146 11.64 12.53 -7.90
CA TYR A 146 11.77 11.14 -7.45
C TYR A 146 11.28 10.95 -6.01
N LEU A 147 11.60 11.88 -5.10
CA LEU A 147 11.12 11.80 -3.72
C LEU A 147 9.61 12.03 -3.59
N ILE A 148 9.02 12.88 -4.43
CA ILE A 148 7.55 13.05 -4.50
C ILE A 148 6.89 11.74 -4.91
N TRP A 149 7.41 11.06 -5.93
CA TRP A 149 6.86 9.77 -6.37
C TRP A 149 6.96 8.70 -5.27
N VAL A 150 8.10 8.60 -4.57
CA VAL A 150 8.21 7.69 -3.42
C VAL A 150 7.20 8.03 -2.32
N ALA A 151 7.03 9.32 -2.01
CA ALA A 151 6.05 9.75 -1.00
C ALA A 151 4.62 9.41 -1.42
N HIS A 152 4.30 9.62 -2.70
CA HIS A 152 3.02 9.27 -3.29
C HIS A 152 2.77 7.77 -3.19
N ASP A 153 3.70 6.93 -3.64
CA ASP A 153 3.52 5.48 -3.61
C ASP A 153 3.31 4.95 -2.18
N LEU A 154 3.96 5.56 -1.18
CA LEU A 154 3.72 5.25 0.24
C LEU A 154 2.33 5.68 0.73
N GLU A 155 1.81 6.82 0.28
CA GLU A 155 0.42 7.23 0.55
C GLU A 155 -0.57 6.28 -0.12
N ARG A 156 -0.30 5.86 -1.35
CA ARG A 156 -1.15 4.88 -2.04
C ARG A 156 -1.18 3.54 -1.32
N VAL A 157 -0.07 3.10 -0.73
CA VAL A 157 -0.06 1.92 0.15
C VAL A 157 -1.00 2.12 1.34
N ALA A 158 -0.96 3.27 2.02
CA ALA A 158 -1.87 3.56 3.13
C ALA A 158 -3.35 3.53 2.71
N ASP A 159 -3.69 4.15 1.58
CA ASP A 159 -5.03 4.11 0.96
C ASP A 159 -5.49 2.65 0.69
N ARG A 160 -4.60 1.79 0.18
CA ARG A 160 -4.89 0.35 0.01
C ARG A 160 -5.21 -0.33 1.34
N THR A 161 -4.47 0.00 2.40
CA THR A 161 -4.71 -0.58 3.73
C THR A 161 -6.00 -0.08 4.38
N THR A 162 -6.43 1.14 4.06
CA THR A 162 -7.76 1.66 4.39
C THR A 162 -8.85 0.85 3.70
N ASN A 163 -8.75 0.61 2.39
CA ASN A 163 -9.70 -0.23 1.65
C ASN A 163 -9.81 -1.65 2.24
N MET A 164 -8.67 -2.24 2.63
CA MET A 164 -8.63 -3.52 3.33
C MET A 164 -9.40 -3.47 4.67
N SER A 165 -9.22 -2.40 5.43
CA SER A 165 -9.88 -2.21 6.72
C SER A 165 -11.39 -2.03 6.57
N GLU A 166 -11.83 -1.27 5.58
CA GLU A 166 -13.25 -1.15 5.24
C GLU A 166 -13.84 -2.49 4.81
N ARG A 167 -13.07 -3.33 4.11
CA ARG A 167 -13.46 -4.69 3.75
C ARG A 167 -13.69 -5.56 4.99
N VAL A 168 -12.87 -5.43 6.04
CA VAL A 168 -13.10 -6.13 7.32
C VAL A 168 -14.43 -5.73 7.94
N ILE A 169 -14.72 -4.42 7.97
CA ILE A 169 -15.97 -3.89 8.52
C ILE A 169 -17.15 -4.48 7.75
N TRP A 170 -17.13 -4.41 6.41
CA TRP A 170 -18.18 -4.98 5.57
C TRP A 170 -18.34 -6.50 5.75
N LEU A 171 -17.24 -7.24 5.87
CA LEU A 171 -17.26 -8.69 6.09
C LEU A 171 -18.05 -9.04 7.36
N VAL A 172 -17.84 -8.28 8.44
CA VAL A 172 -18.49 -8.51 9.74
C VAL A 172 -19.92 -7.99 9.76
N THR A 173 -20.14 -6.74 9.37
CA THR A 173 -21.43 -6.05 9.54
C THR A 173 -22.39 -6.27 8.38
N GLY A 174 -21.86 -6.53 7.17
CA GLY A 174 -22.63 -6.56 5.92
C GLY A 174 -22.96 -5.18 5.35
N GLN A 175 -22.40 -4.12 5.92
CA GLN A 175 -22.60 -2.74 5.51
C GLN A 175 -21.24 -2.13 5.18
N ASN A 176 -21.17 -1.36 4.09
CA ASN A 176 -19.98 -0.55 3.85
C ASN A 176 -19.91 0.54 4.92
N PRO A 177 -18.74 0.80 5.51
CA PRO A 177 -18.55 1.97 6.34
C PRO A 177 -18.80 3.25 5.52
N ASP A 178 -19.41 4.25 6.16
CA ASP A 178 -19.55 5.61 5.62
C ASP A 178 -18.22 6.39 5.71
#